data_AF-A0A4U3FI86-F1
#
_entry.id   AF-A0A4U3FI86-F1
#
_cell.length_a   1.000
_cell.length_b   1.000
_cell.length_c   1.000
_cell.angle_alpha   90.00
_cell.angle_beta   90.00
_cell.angle_gamma   90.00
#
_symmetry.space_group_name_H-M   'P 1'
#
loop_
_entity.id
_entity.type
_entity.pdbx_description
1 polymer ?
#
loop_
_entity_poly.entity_id
_entity_poly.type
_entity_poly.pdbx_seq_one_letter_code
_entity_poly.pdbx_strand_id
1 'polypeptide(L)'
;MMGITQGALAKASGVSQPTIWRLTKGEAEGSRKLVDIARALDINVEWLANGTGEMRGTAVSGPADKVKSGTTVPLWDAGGKTSEQVSVPNGVKAKKSWRAYVLDRNSGCAEATAGSIVIIDCDVPVESGDLVIALVNGRLSVYRYLEGPSNGFLTVDDPRLPAVELSGDVLLIGVAIFLIRDLRR
;
A
#
# COMPACT_ATOMS: atom_id res chain seq x y z
N MET A 1 -33.68 -16.60 16.62
CA MET A 1 -32.21 -16.44 16.63
C MET A 1 -31.65 -17.62 17.42
N MET A 2 -31.19 -18.68 16.77
CA MET A 2 -30.78 -19.90 17.47
C MET A 2 -29.37 -19.71 18.02
N GLY A 3 -29.26 -19.36 19.30
CA GLY A 3 -27.99 -19.37 20.02
C GLY A 3 -27.48 -20.80 20.14
N ILE A 4 -26.17 -21.01 19.94
CA ILE A 4 -25.55 -22.31 20.13
C ILE A 4 -25.68 -22.73 21.60
N THR A 5 -26.06 -23.99 21.87
CA THR A 5 -26.13 -24.49 23.24
C THR A 5 -24.72 -24.63 23.83
N GLN A 6 -24.57 -24.58 25.15
CA GLN A 6 -23.25 -24.73 25.79
C GLN A 6 -22.56 -26.05 25.43
N GLY A 7 -23.32 -27.13 25.27
CA GLY A 7 -22.80 -28.44 24.83
C GLY A 7 -22.35 -28.44 23.37
N ALA A 8 -23.09 -27.75 22.49
CA ALA A 8 -22.70 -27.59 21.09
C ALA A 8 -21.45 -26.70 20.95
N LEU A 9 -21.34 -25.63 21.76
CA LEU A 9 -20.16 -24.77 21.81
C LEU A 9 -18.94 -25.52 22.32
N ALA A 10 -19.09 -26.33 23.37
CA ALA A 10 -18.03 -27.18 23.91
C ALA A 10 -17.46 -28.11 22.82
N LYS A 11 -18.35 -28.79 22.09
CA LYS A 11 -17.96 -29.67 20.98
C LYS A 11 -17.27 -28.91 19.85
N ALA A 12 -17.80 -27.75 19.46
CA ALA A 12 -17.28 -26.94 18.35
C ALA A 12 -15.93 -26.27 18.67
N SER A 13 -15.70 -25.87 19.92
CA SER A 13 -14.46 -25.20 20.37
C SER A 13 -13.40 -26.15 20.94
N GLY A 14 -13.69 -27.45 21.05
CA GLY A 14 -12.79 -28.43 21.67
C GLY A 14 -12.56 -28.19 23.16
N VAL A 15 -13.51 -27.54 23.83
CA VAL A 15 -13.49 -27.21 25.26
C VAL A 15 -14.49 -28.08 25.98
N SER A 16 -14.21 -28.50 27.22
CA SER A 16 -15.17 -29.29 27.99
C SER A 16 -16.41 -28.45 28.36
N GLN A 17 -17.59 -29.07 28.42
CA GLN A 17 -18.83 -28.38 28.81
C GLN A 17 -18.75 -27.74 30.22
N PRO A 18 -18.15 -28.38 31.25
CA PRO A 18 -17.92 -27.74 32.55
C PRO A 18 -17.03 -26.48 32.46
N THR A 19 -16.03 -26.48 31.57
CA THR A 19 -15.18 -25.31 31.34
C THR A 19 -15.96 -24.16 30.70
N ILE A 20 -16.79 -24.44 29.70
CA ILE A 20 -17.69 -23.42 29.12
C ILE A 20 -18.61 -22.83 30.19
N TRP A 21 -19.20 -23.68 31.05
CA TRP A 21 -20.06 -23.22 32.15
C TRP A 21 -19.32 -22.28 33.10
N ARG A 22 -18.12 -22.65 33.56
CA ARG A 22 -17.28 -21.81 34.43
C ARG A 22 -16.94 -20.47 33.80
N LEU A 23 -16.61 -20.45 32.50
CA LEU A 23 -16.35 -19.21 31.76
C LEU A 23 -17.60 -18.32 31.72
N THR A 24 -18.78 -18.89 31.44
CA THR A 24 -20.03 -18.10 31.42
C THR A 24 -20.47 -17.59 32.79
N LYS A 25 -20.00 -18.22 33.88
CA LYS A 25 -20.27 -17.82 35.26
C LYS A 25 -19.23 -16.85 35.83
N GLY A 26 -18.15 -16.56 35.10
CA GLY A 26 -17.05 -15.72 35.58
C GLY A 26 -16.15 -16.41 36.61
N GLU A 27 -16.24 -17.74 36.75
CA GLU A 27 -15.40 -18.54 37.67
C GLU A 27 -14.03 -18.90 37.09
N ALA A 28 -13.71 -18.35 35.91
CA ALA A 28 -12.42 -18.45 35.25
C ALA A 28 -12.16 -17.14 34.50
N GLU A 29 -10.98 -16.55 34.70
CA GLU A 29 -10.58 -15.28 34.08
C GLU A 29 -10.30 -15.41 32.57
N GLY A 30 -10.21 -16.62 32.04
CA GLY A 30 -9.99 -16.85 30.61
C GLY A 30 -9.80 -18.32 30.25
N SER A 31 -9.63 -18.57 28.96
CA SER A 31 -9.40 -19.91 28.40
C SER A 31 -8.21 -19.90 27.45
N ARG A 32 -7.36 -20.93 27.52
CA ARG A 32 -6.32 -21.17 26.51
C ARG A 32 -6.89 -21.45 25.11
N LYS A 33 -8.21 -21.68 25.02
CA LYS A 33 -8.96 -21.98 23.80
C LYS A 33 -9.82 -20.82 23.33
N LEU A 34 -9.51 -19.58 23.74
CA LEU A 34 -10.29 -18.38 23.40
C LEU A 34 -10.44 -18.20 21.88
N VAL A 35 -9.39 -18.48 21.10
CA VAL A 35 -9.43 -18.46 19.62
C VAL A 35 -10.44 -19.48 19.07
N ASP A 36 -10.45 -20.70 19.61
CA ASP A 36 -11.33 -21.77 19.15
C ASP A 36 -12.79 -21.51 19.55
N ILE A 37 -13.01 -20.88 20.72
CA ILE A 37 -14.33 -20.42 21.18
C ILE A 37 -14.85 -19.29 20.28
N ALA A 38 -14.02 -18.29 19.97
CA ALA A 38 -14.38 -17.19 19.07
C ALA A 38 -14.77 -17.69 17.68
N ARG A 39 -14.01 -18.65 17.14
CA ARG A 39 -14.31 -19.30 15.86
C ARG A 39 -15.63 -20.07 15.89
N ALA A 40 -15.89 -20.83 16.96
CA ALA A 40 -17.14 -21.58 17.11
C ALA A 40 -18.38 -20.67 17.25
N LEU A 41 -18.18 -19.45 17.77
CA LEU A 41 -19.23 -18.44 17.94
C LEU A 41 -19.35 -17.48 16.76
N ASP A 42 -18.46 -17.56 15.77
CA ASP A 42 -18.37 -16.63 14.65
C ASP A 42 -18.32 -15.17 15.13
N ILE A 43 -17.39 -14.88 16.04
CA ILE A 43 -17.18 -13.54 16.63
C ILE A 43 -15.70 -13.17 16.64
N ASN A 44 -15.43 -11.87 16.76
CA ASN A 44 -14.08 -11.34 16.89
C ASN A 44 -13.43 -11.80 18.21
N VAL A 45 -12.22 -12.36 18.12
CA VAL A 45 -11.43 -12.85 19.26
C VAL A 45 -10.99 -11.73 20.21
N GLU A 46 -10.67 -10.55 19.67
CA GLU A 46 -10.24 -9.37 20.43
C GLU A 46 -11.40 -8.77 21.20
N TRP A 47 -12.60 -8.75 20.59
CA TRP A 47 -13.83 -8.39 21.27
C TRP A 47 -14.15 -9.39 22.39
N LEU A 48 -14.00 -10.70 22.13
CA LEU A 48 -14.26 -11.73 23.12
C LEU A 48 -13.29 -11.67 24.31
N ALA A 49 -12.02 -11.34 24.07
CA ALA A 49 -11.00 -11.27 25.11
C ALA A 49 -11.06 -9.98 25.93
N ASN A 50 -11.19 -8.83 25.25
CA ASN A 50 -10.93 -7.52 25.85
C ASN A 50 -12.10 -6.54 25.69
N GLY A 51 -13.18 -6.93 25.01
CA GLY A 51 -14.30 -6.04 24.69
C GLY A 51 -13.98 -4.99 23.61
N THR A 52 -12.84 -5.12 22.93
CA THR A 52 -12.37 -4.14 21.93
C THR A 52 -12.85 -4.51 20.53
N GLY A 53 -13.42 -3.55 19.79
CA GLY A 53 -13.89 -3.73 18.41
C GLY A 53 -15.35 -4.18 18.32
N GLU A 54 -15.77 -4.63 17.14
CA GLU A 54 -17.14 -5.11 16.91
C GLU A 54 -17.25 -6.63 17.14
N MET A 55 -18.31 -7.08 17.81
CA MET A 55 -18.59 -8.49 18.09
C MET A 55 -18.76 -9.32 16.82
N ARG A 56 -19.53 -8.78 15.87
CA ARG A 56 -19.87 -9.38 14.57
C ARG A 56 -19.92 -8.28 13.52
N GLY A 57 -18.76 -7.84 13.05
CA GLY A 57 -18.62 -6.93 11.92
C GLY A 57 -18.42 -7.71 10.62
N THR A 58 -18.80 -7.13 9.48
CA THR A 58 -18.50 -7.68 8.15
C THR A 58 -17.03 -8.09 8.08
N ALA A 59 -16.79 -9.37 7.84
CA ALA A 59 -15.46 -9.90 7.58
C ALA A 59 -14.90 -9.28 6.29
N VAL A 60 -14.29 -8.11 6.41
CA VAL A 60 -13.21 -7.64 5.54
C VAL A 60 -12.07 -7.13 6.40
N SER A 61 -11.77 -7.88 7.45
CA SER A 61 -10.42 -8.02 7.92
C SER A 61 -9.99 -9.44 7.58
N GLY A 62 -9.46 -9.61 6.37
CA GLY A 62 -8.32 -10.51 6.22
C GLY A 62 -7.20 -10.05 7.18
N PRO A 63 -5.94 -10.38 6.96
CA PRO A 63 -4.92 -9.44 7.39
C PRO A 63 -5.19 -8.15 6.61
N ALA A 64 -6.07 -7.28 7.13
CA ALA A 64 -5.89 -5.85 6.98
C ALA A 64 -4.51 -5.66 7.56
N ASP A 65 -3.50 -5.69 6.67
CA ASP A 65 -2.67 -4.53 6.41
C ASP A 65 -2.95 -3.46 7.47
N LYS A 66 -2.49 -3.75 8.69
CA LYS A 66 -1.81 -2.73 9.45
C LYS A 66 -0.66 -2.39 8.54
N VAL A 67 -0.91 -1.52 7.55
CA VAL A 67 0.09 -0.75 6.85
C VAL A 67 0.97 -0.29 7.98
N LYS A 68 2.13 -0.94 8.14
CA LYS A 68 3.00 -0.68 9.28
C LYS A 68 3.25 0.81 9.20
N SER A 69 2.98 1.55 10.27
CA SER A 69 3.07 3.01 10.24
C SER A 69 4.37 3.43 9.55
N GLY A 70 4.24 4.13 8.42
CA GLY A 70 5.35 4.44 7.52
C GLY A 70 5.58 3.50 6.33
N THR A 71 4.65 2.64 5.91
CA THR A 71 4.75 1.88 4.63
C THR A 71 3.86 2.45 3.53
N THR A 72 3.40 3.69 3.67
CA THR A 72 2.66 4.42 2.63
C THR A 72 3.37 5.70 2.23
N VAL A 73 3.19 6.09 0.98
CA VAL A 73 3.66 7.34 0.40
C VAL A 73 2.47 8.18 -0.06
N PRO A 74 2.51 9.52 0.08
CA PRO A 74 1.45 10.38 -0.41
C PRO A 74 1.37 10.34 -1.94
N LEU A 75 0.15 10.35 -2.47
CA LEU A 75 -0.10 10.49 -3.90
C LEU A 75 -0.10 11.97 -4.29
N TRP A 76 0.54 12.27 -5.41
CA TRP A 76 0.65 13.61 -6.00
C TRP A 76 0.12 13.60 -7.44
N ASP A 77 -0.38 14.75 -7.85
CA ASP A 77 -0.77 15.05 -9.23
C ASP A 77 -0.13 16.38 -9.69
N ALA A 78 -0.57 16.91 -10.84
CA ALA A 78 -0.09 18.19 -11.35
C ALA A 78 -0.46 19.40 -10.48
N GLY A 79 -1.51 19.29 -9.64
CA GLY A 79 -1.95 20.30 -8.69
C GLY A 79 -1.30 20.19 -7.31
N GLY A 80 -0.57 19.10 -7.04
CA GLY A 80 0.24 18.92 -5.85
C GLY A 80 -0.14 17.68 -5.04
N LYS A 81 0.01 17.77 -3.73
CA LYS A 81 -0.23 16.65 -2.82
C LYS A 81 -1.74 16.42 -2.64
N THR A 82 -2.19 15.19 -2.88
CA THR A 82 -3.59 14.78 -2.69
C THR A 82 -3.84 14.29 -1.26
N SER A 83 -5.09 13.95 -0.94
CA SER A 83 -5.46 13.26 0.30
C SER A 83 -5.18 11.74 0.26
N GLU A 84 -4.84 11.19 -0.90
CA GLU A 84 -4.65 9.76 -1.10
C GLU A 84 -3.21 9.31 -0.81
N GLN A 85 -3.04 8.01 -0.58
CA GLN A 85 -1.74 7.39 -0.31
C GLN A 85 -1.64 6.04 -1.02
N VAL A 86 -0.41 5.65 -1.35
CA VAL A 86 -0.09 4.37 -1.99
C VAL A 86 0.81 3.56 -1.07
N SER A 87 0.54 2.26 -0.96
CA SER A 87 1.40 1.32 -0.24
C SER A 87 2.71 1.08 -0.97
N VAL A 88 3.82 1.12 -0.23
CA VAL A 88 5.14 0.81 -0.76
C VAL A 88 5.31 -0.70 -0.93
N PRO A 89 5.86 -1.18 -2.07
CA PRO A 89 6.19 -2.58 -2.25
C PRO A 89 7.11 -3.14 -1.16
N ASN A 90 6.99 -4.44 -0.88
CA ASN A 90 7.85 -5.18 0.05
C ASN A 90 7.85 -4.66 1.52
N GLY A 91 6.94 -3.75 1.88
CA GLY A 91 6.80 -3.25 3.25
C GLY A 91 7.98 -2.38 3.71
N VAL A 92 8.73 -1.78 2.79
CA VAL A 92 9.82 -0.84 3.11
C VAL A 92 9.25 0.42 3.75
N LYS A 93 9.99 0.98 4.73
CA LYS A 93 9.60 2.23 5.38
C LYS A 93 9.78 3.41 4.42
N ALA A 94 8.68 4.07 4.08
CA ALA A 94 8.62 5.28 3.28
C ALA A 94 9.39 6.44 3.96
N LYS A 95 10.17 7.16 3.15
CA LYS A 95 10.83 8.41 3.56
C LYS A 95 9.91 9.60 3.27
N LYS A 96 10.17 10.74 3.94
CA LYS A 96 9.42 11.99 3.73
C LYS A 96 9.61 12.58 2.33
N SER A 97 10.75 12.30 1.71
CA SER A 97 11.09 12.71 0.34
C SER A 97 10.35 11.92 -0.72
N TRP A 98 9.66 10.83 -0.34
CA TRP A 98 9.00 9.97 -1.31
C TRP A 98 7.64 10.51 -1.72
N ARG A 99 7.34 10.35 -3.01
CA ARG A 99 6.06 10.75 -3.60
C ARG A 99 5.60 9.67 -4.58
N ALA A 100 4.31 9.43 -4.65
CA ALA A 100 3.72 8.58 -5.68
C ALA A 100 3.00 9.43 -6.73
N TYR A 101 3.01 8.98 -7.98
CA TYR A 101 2.25 9.55 -9.08
C TYR A 101 1.54 8.43 -9.84
N VAL A 102 0.29 8.65 -10.26
CA VAL A 102 -0.39 7.78 -11.23
C VAL A 102 -0.26 8.41 -12.60
N LEU A 103 0.23 7.64 -13.58
CA LEU A 103 0.34 8.11 -14.95
C LEU A 103 -1.02 8.07 -15.62
N ASP A 104 -1.51 9.21 -16.12
CA ASP A 104 -2.75 9.31 -16.87
C ASP A 104 -2.58 8.86 -18.33
N ARG A 105 -1.35 8.82 -18.83
CA ARG A 105 -0.97 8.58 -20.23
C ARG A 105 0.29 7.75 -20.34
N ASN A 106 0.54 7.25 -21.55
CA ASN A 106 1.79 6.56 -21.88
C ASN A 106 2.94 7.56 -21.92
N SER A 107 4.00 7.29 -21.15
CA SER A 107 5.14 8.20 -21.06
C SER A 107 6.09 8.12 -22.25
N GLY A 108 6.02 7.04 -23.04
CA GLY A 108 7.01 6.68 -24.04
C GLY A 108 8.14 5.79 -23.50
N CYS A 109 8.17 5.53 -22.20
CA CYS A 109 8.98 4.48 -21.59
C CYS A 109 8.14 3.21 -21.46
N ALA A 110 8.62 2.08 -21.98
CA ALA A 110 7.89 0.81 -22.04
C ALA A 110 7.47 0.30 -20.65
N GLU A 111 8.26 0.63 -19.62
CA GLU A 111 7.99 0.30 -18.22
C GLU A 111 6.84 1.15 -17.65
N ALA A 112 6.72 2.42 -18.08
CA ALA A 112 5.85 3.45 -17.50
C ALA A 112 4.66 3.81 -18.40
N THR A 113 3.76 2.85 -18.59
CA THR A 113 2.51 3.05 -19.33
C THR A 113 1.43 3.78 -18.53
N ALA A 114 0.37 4.22 -19.21
CA ALA A 114 -0.82 4.75 -18.56
C ALA A 114 -1.36 3.78 -17.50
N GLY A 115 -1.81 4.32 -16.37
CA GLY A 115 -2.29 3.57 -15.21
C GLY A 115 -1.19 3.04 -14.29
N SER A 116 0.09 3.10 -14.68
CA SER A 116 1.20 2.75 -13.79
C SER A 116 1.29 3.74 -12.63
N ILE A 117 1.65 3.21 -11.46
CA ILE A 117 2.01 4.01 -10.29
C ILE A 117 3.52 4.06 -10.18
N VAL A 118 4.07 5.27 -10.11
CA VAL A 118 5.50 5.53 -9.99
C VAL A 118 5.76 6.15 -8.64
N ILE A 119 6.60 5.50 -7.83
CA ILE A 119 7.07 6.05 -6.56
C ILE A 119 8.47 6.60 -6.80
N ILE A 120 8.68 7.87 -6.48
CA ILE A 120 9.96 8.57 -6.59
C ILE A 120 10.56 8.89 -5.23
N ASP A 121 11.87 9.09 -5.17
CA ASP A 121 12.59 9.76 -4.08
C ASP A 121 13.09 11.13 -4.60
N CYS A 122 12.71 12.22 -3.92
CA CYS A 122 13.11 13.58 -4.31
C CYS A 122 14.51 13.97 -3.80
N ASP A 123 15.08 13.21 -2.87
CA ASP A 123 16.38 13.52 -2.26
C ASP A 123 17.52 12.69 -2.87
N VAL A 124 17.20 11.73 -3.74
CA VAL A 124 18.19 10.89 -4.43
C VAL A 124 18.74 11.67 -5.64
N PRO A 125 20.08 11.81 -5.77
CA PRO A 125 20.67 12.40 -6.96
C PRO A 125 20.41 11.50 -8.17
N VAL A 126 20.12 12.11 -9.32
CA VAL A 126 19.86 11.39 -10.56
C VAL A 126 21.15 10.91 -11.21
N GLU A 127 21.14 9.69 -11.73
CA GLU A 127 22.22 9.10 -12.52
C GLU A 127 21.78 8.82 -13.96
N SER A 128 22.73 8.83 -14.90
CA SER A 128 22.45 8.52 -16.31
C SER A 128 21.82 7.13 -16.46
N GLY A 129 20.66 7.07 -17.10
CA GLY A 129 19.87 5.85 -17.27
C GLY A 129 18.67 5.73 -16.33
N ASP A 130 18.62 6.51 -15.25
CA ASP A 130 17.51 6.51 -14.30
C ASP A 130 16.19 6.87 -14.96
N LEU A 131 15.11 6.24 -14.50
CA LEU A 131 13.76 6.73 -14.75
C LEU A 131 13.45 7.84 -13.76
N VAL A 132 12.92 8.95 -14.25
CA VAL A 132 12.60 10.13 -13.44
C VAL A 132 11.19 10.62 -13.75
N ILE A 133 10.54 11.21 -12.74
CA ILE A 133 9.34 12.02 -12.98
C ILE A 133 9.80 13.45 -13.25
N ALA A 134 9.31 14.04 -14.34
CA ALA A 134 9.56 15.44 -14.67
C ALA A 134 8.30 16.11 -15.22
N LEU A 135 8.21 17.42 -15.02
CA LEU A 135 7.26 18.31 -15.66
C LEU A 135 7.93 18.96 -16.86
N VAL A 136 7.46 18.65 -18.07
CA VAL A 136 7.96 19.23 -19.33
C VAL A 136 6.81 19.95 -20.00
N ASN A 137 6.93 21.27 -20.23
CA ASN A 137 5.88 22.09 -20.84
C ASN A 137 4.52 21.94 -20.12
N GLY A 138 4.54 21.91 -18.79
CA GLY A 138 3.34 21.72 -17.95
C GLY A 138 2.76 20.31 -17.95
N ARG A 139 3.46 19.32 -18.53
CA ARG A 139 3.01 17.92 -18.57
C ARG A 139 3.90 17.04 -17.71
N LEU A 140 3.30 16.40 -16.72
CA LEU A 140 3.97 15.48 -15.82
C LEU A 140 4.04 14.10 -16.48
N SER A 141 5.24 13.54 -16.59
CA SER A 141 5.46 12.22 -17.20
C SER A 141 6.75 11.58 -16.68
N VAL A 142 6.93 10.30 -16.99
CA VAL A 142 8.20 9.60 -16.79
C VAL A 142 9.10 9.78 -18.00
N TYR A 143 10.38 10.01 -17.73
CA TYR A 143 11.44 10.07 -18.74
C TYR A 143 12.63 9.26 -18.26
N ARG A 144 13.51 8.91 -19.19
CA ARG A 144 14.85 8.41 -18.89
C ARG A 144 15.82 9.58 -18.87
N TYR A 145 16.56 9.73 -17.78
CA TYR A 145 17.60 10.75 -17.66
C TYR A 145 18.86 10.30 -18.40
N LEU A 146 19.52 11.23 -19.09
CA LEU A 146 20.83 11.05 -19.70
C LEU A 146 21.73 12.19 -19.26
N GLU A 147 22.92 11.85 -18.76
CA GLU A 147 23.93 12.85 -18.46
C GLU A 147 24.50 13.44 -19.75
N GLY A 148 24.55 14.78 -19.81
CA GLY A 148 25.14 15.51 -20.90
C GLY A 148 26.39 16.28 -20.47
N PRO A 149 27.15 16.83 -21.44
CA PRO A 149 28.39 17.55 -21.16
C PRO A 149 28.22 18.86 -20.40
N SER A 150 26.99 19.38 -20.29
CA SER A 150 26.70 20.65 -19.62
C SER A 150 25.44 20.52 -18.77
N ASN A 151 24.33 20.15 -19.40
CA ASN A 151 23.06 19.86 -18.75
C ASN A 151 22.69 18.39 -18.96
N GLY A 152 21.85 17.86 -18.07
CA GLY A 152 21.20 16.58 -18.30
C GLY A 152 20.08 16.68 -19.34
N PHE A 153 19.70 15.52 -19.88
CA PHE A 153 18.67 15.39 -20.89
C PHE A 153 17.62 14.37 -20.45
N LEU A 154 16.39 14.57 -20.92
CA LEU A 154 15.27 13.66 -20.74
C LEU A 154 14.93 13.02 -22.08
N THR A 155 14.88 11.71 -22.11
CA THR A 155 14.51 10.94 -23.29
C THR A 155 13.41 9.92 -22.96
N VAL A 156 12.93 9.26 -23.99
CA VAL A 156 12.03 8.11 -23.91
C VAL A 156 12.65 6.93 -24.68
N ASP A 157 11.98 5.77 -24.71
CA ASP A 157 12.59 4.57 -25.28
C ASP A 157 12.57 4.57 -26.83
N ASP A 158 11.77 5.42 -27.48
CA ASP A 158 11.81 5.60 -28.94
C ASP A 158 12.98 6.51 -29.34
N PRO A 159 14.04 5.97 -29.97
CA PRO A 159 15.25 6.72 -30.30
C PRO A 159 15.04 7.77 -31.40
N ARG A 160 13.87 7.76 -32.07
CA ARG A 160 13.52 8.74 -33.11
C ARG A 160 13.01 10.04 -32.50
N LEU A 161 12.61 10.03 -31.23
CA LEU A 161 12.14 11.22 -30.53
C LEU A 161 13.35 12.00 -29.99
N PRO A 162 13.37 13.34 -30.13
CA PRO A 162 14.48 14.14 -29.66
C PRO A 162 14.52 14.16 -28.13
N ALA A 163 15.74 14.11 -27.57
CA ALA A 163 15.94 14.34 -26.15
C ALA A 163 15.62 15.80 -25.80
N VAL A 164 15.00 16.01 -24.64
CA VAL A 164 14.67 17.32 -24.09
C VAL A 164 15.74 17.71 -23.10
N GLU A 165 16.42 18.82 -23.32
CA GLU A 165 17.42 19.34 -22.37
C GLU A 165 16.73 19.81 -21.08
N LEU A 166 17.36 19.54 -19.91
CA LEU A 166 16.93 20.09 -18.63
C LEU A 166 17.26 21.58 -18.54
N SER A 167 16.45 22.39 -19.20
CA SER A 167 16.56 23.85 -19.19
C SER A 167 15.17 24.51 -19.24
N GLY A 168 15.10 25.79 -18.84
CA GLY A 168 13.88 26.59 -18.93
C GLY A 168 12.68 25.98 -18.20
N ASP A 169 11.63 25.64 -18.96
CA ASP A 169 10.33 25.16 -18.49
C ASP A 169 10.29 23.66 -18.11
N VAL A 170 11.45 23.05 -17.87
CA VAL A 170 11.59 21.66 -17.47
C VAL A 170 11.94 21.56 -15.99
N LEU A 171 11.11 20.85 -15.23
CA LEU A 171 11.34 20.59 -13.80
C LEU A 171 11.49 19.09 -13.56
N LEU A 172 12.71 18.66 -13.21
CA LEU A 172 12.95 17.32 -12.69
C LEU A 172 12.46 17.24 -11.24
N ILE A 173 11.58 16.27 -10.94
CA ILE A 173 10.93 16.16 -9.63
C ILE A 173 11.66 15.14 -8.74
N GLY A 174 12.08 14.01 -9.29
CA GLY A 174 12.85 13.00 -8.56
C GLY A 174 12.99 11.69 -9.31
N VAL A 175 13.77 10.78 -8.71
CA VAL A 175 14.16 9.50 -9.30
C VAL A 175 13.15 8.42 -8.95
N ALA A 176 12.71 7.65 -9.94
CA ALA A 176 11.80 6.52 -9.75
C ALA A 176 12.52 5.37 -9.03
N ILE A 177 11.96 4.98 -7.88
CA ILE A 177 12.48 3.90 -7.03
C ILE A 177 11.58 2.66 -7.05
N PHE A 178 10.30 2.83 -7.37
CA PHE A 178 9.38 1.72 -7.63
C PHE A 178 8.44 2.07 -8.78
N LEU A 179 8.13 1.05 -9.58
CA LEU A 179 7.13 1.12 -10.62
C LEU A 179 6.16 -0.05 -10.45
N ILE A 180 4.88 0.26 -10.34
CA ILE A 180 3.79 -0.70 -10.16
C ILE A 180 2.89 -0.60 -11.39
N ARG A 181 2.65 -1.73 -12.05
CA ARG A 181 1.85 -1.79 -13.26
C ARG A 181 0.91 -2.98 -13.25
N ASP A 182 -0.33 -2.76 -13.67
CA ASP A 182 -1.26 -3.84 -14.01
C ASP A 182 -0.94 -4.34 -15.44
N LEU A 183 -0.52 -5.59 -15.55
CA LEU A 183 -0.15 -6.22 -16.82
C LEU A 183 -1.32 -6.96 -17.49
N ARG A 184 -2.47 -7.08 -16.81
CA ARG A 184 -3.64 -7.81 -17.33
C ARG A 184 -4.72 -6.88 -17.91
N ARG A 185 -4.48 -5.58 -17.88
CA ARG A 185 -5.32 -4.57 -18.53
C ARG A 185 -4.80 -4.20 -19.92
#